data_AF-A0A962QYB0-F1
#
_entry.id   AF-A0A962QYB0-F1
#
_cell.length_a   1.000
_cell.length_b   1.000
_cell.length_c   1.000
_cell.angle_alpha   90.00
_cell.angle_beta   90.00
_cell.angle_gamma   90.00
#
_symmetry.space_group_name_H-M   'P 1'
#
loop_
_entity.id
_entity.type
_entity.pdbx_description
1 polymer ?
#
loop_
_entity_poly.entity_id
_entity_poly.type
_entity_poly.pdbx_seq_one_letter_code
_entity_poly.pdbx_strand_id
1 'polypeptide(L)'
;MADEQAAGNAEQPQQQFALQRIYTKDISLESPATPGVFRKQWQPQVNVDLGTKSEKIDETGNFEVVLTITITAKIEEETAFLIEVQQAGIFFITGFGEEDLRRIVGTTAPNILFPYARE
;
A
#
# COMPACT_ATOMS: atom_id res chain seq x y z
N MET A 1 -60.37 4.33 8.09
CA MET A 1 -60.12 4.33 6.64
C MET A 1 -58.94 5.25 6.44
N ALA A 2 -57.74 4.64 6.35
CA ALA A 2 -57.01 4.47 5.10
C ALA A 2 -56.11 5.71 4.91
N ASP A 3 -54.79 5.65 4.82
CA ASP A 3 -53.93 4.58 4.37
C ASP A 3 -52.57 4.62 5.10
N GLU A 4 -52.09 3.42 5.39
CA GLU A 4 -50.72 3.09 5.74
C GLU A 4 -49.90 3.21 4.44
N GLN A 5 -48.92 4.12 4.39
CA GLN A 5 -47.91 4.10 3.33
C GLN A 5 -46.59 3.68 3.94
N ALA A 6 -46.33 2.38 3.78
CA ALA A 6 -45.05 1.73 4.00
C ALA A 6 -43.96 2.44 3.19
N ALA A 7 -42.98 3.00 3.90
CA ALA A 7 -41.70 3.38 3.30
C ALA A 7 -40.95 2.09 2.94
N GLY A 8 -40.93 1.74 1.66
CA GLY A 8 -40.04 0.72 1.12
C GLY A 8 -38.60 1.16 1.31
N ASN A 9 -37.96 0.64 2.35
CA ASN A 9 -36.54 0.80 2.58
C ASN A 9 -35.82 -0.12 1.58
N ALA A 10 -35.53 0.38 0.38
CA ALA A 10 -34.60 -0.28 -0.53
C ALA A 10 -33.24 -0.32 0.19
N GLU A 11 -32.79 -1.50 0.60
CA GLU A 11 -31.45 -1.75 1.11
C GLU A 11 -30.44 -1.31 0.03
N GLN A 12 -29.95 -0.08 0.15
CA GLN A 12 -28.74 0.33 -0.58
C GLN A 12 -27.61 -0.58 -0.10
N PRO A 13 -26.79 -1.15 -1.01
CA PRO A 13 -25.66 -1.96 -0.61
C PRO A 13 -24.79 -1.11 0.32
N GLN A 14 -24.69 -1.52 1.58
CA GLN A 14 -23.96 -0.79 2.59
C GLN A 14 -22.49 -0.77 2.18
N GLN A 15 -21.95 0.42 1.92
CA GLN A 15 -20.56 0.60 1.56
C GLN A 15 -19.68 0.09 2.70
N GLN A 16 -18.84 -0.89 2.42
CA GLN A 16 -17.97 -1.49 3.41
C GLN A 16 -16.53 -1.43 2.94
N PHE A 17 -15.70 -0.78 3.74
CA PHE A 17 -14.25 -0.75 3.57
C PHE A 17 -13.62 -1.18 4.90
N ALA A 18 -12.94 -2.33 4.90
CA ALA A 18 -12.33 -2.86 6.10
C ALA A 18 -10.95 -3.45 5.81
N LEU A 19 -9.95 -3.06 6.59
CA LEU A 19 -8.65 -3.71 6.59
C LEU A 19 -8.77 -5.08 7.26
N GLN A 20 -8.45 -6.14 6.52
CA GLN A 20 -8.47 -7.52 7.03
C GLN A 20 -7.13 -7.88 7.66
N ARG A 21 -6.02 -7.67 6.92
CA ARG A 21 -4.66 -8.02 7.35
C ARG A 21 -3.63 -7.11 6.70
N ILE A 22 -2.53 -6.91 7.40
CA ILE A 22 -1.31 -6.27 6.88
C ILE A 22 -0.16 -7.26 7.09
N TYR A 23 0.69 -7.40 6.08
CA TYR A 23 1.88 -8.24 6.14
C TYR A 23 2.93 -7.74 5.15
N THR A 24 4.18 -8.08 5.40
CA THR A 24 5.26 -7.78 4.46
C THR A 24 5.48 -9.01 3.57
N LYS A 25 5.42 -8.80 2.25
CA LYS A 25 5.62 -9.88 1.25
C LYS A 25 7.09 -10.15 1.02
N ASP A 26 7.88 -9.08 0.97
CA ASP A 26 9.30 -9.14 0.71
C ASP A 26 10.02 -7.96 1.34
N ILE A 27 11.24 -8.21 1.82
CA ILE A 27 12.17 -7.18 2.30
C ILE A 27 13.55 -7.58 1.81
N SER A 28 14.21 -6.67 1.10
CA SER A 28 15.62 -6.80 0.76
C SER A 28 16.41 -5.60 1.27
N LEU A 29 17.63 -5.88 1.73
CA LEU A 29 18.60 -4.86 2.11
C LEU A 29 19.97 -5.31 1.66
N GLU A 30 20.64 -4.44 0.90
CA GLU A 30 21.99 -4.66 0.42
C GLU A 30 22.86 -3.46 0.77
N SER A 31 24.08 -3.71 1.23
CA SER A 31 25.07 -2.65 1.50
C SER A 31 26.43 -3.05 0.94
N PRO A 32 26.62 -2.94 -0.39
CA PRO A 32 27.82 -3.46 -1.07
C PRO A 32 29.09 -2.70 -0.70
N ALA A 33 28.98 -1.41 -0.34
CA ALA A 33 30.13 -0.58 0.04
C ALA A 33 30.53 -0.71 1.52
N THR A 34 29.84 -1.53 2.31
CA THR A 34 30.17 -1.76 3.73
C THR A 34 31.40 -2.67 3.87
N PRO A 35 32.32 -2.38 4.82
CA PRO A 35 32.33 -1.26 5.77
C PRO A 35 33.06 -0.01 5.27
N GLY A 36 33.61 -0.01 4.05
CA GLY A 36 34.42 1.08 3.51
C GLY A 36 33.70 2.44 3.48
N VAL A 37 32.39 2.41 3.24
CA VAL A 37 31.51 3.57 3.24
C VAL A 37 31.53 4.37 4.55
N PHE A 38 31.79 3.71 5.69
CA PHE A 38 31.80 4.37 7.00
C PHE A 38 32.97 5.34 7.21
N ARG A 39 34.00 5.28 6.35
CA ARG A 39 35.16 6.19 6.40
C ARG A 39 34.96 7.44 5.55
N LYS A 40 33.95 7.47 4.69
CA LYS A 40 33.65 8.60 3.81
C LYS A 40 32.84 9.65 4.57
N GLN A 41 32.86 10.89 4.07
CA GLN A 41 31.98 11.93 4.57
C GLN A 41 30.52 11.56 4.25
N TRP A 42 29.67 11.52 5.27
CA TRP A 42 28.28 11.09 5.12
C TRP A 42 27.42 12.20 4.49
N GLN A 43 27.39 12.22 3.16
CA GLN A 43 26.51 13.06 2.34
C GLN A 43 25.85 12.21 1.24
N PRO A 44 24.96 11.27 1.61
CA PRO A 44 24.34 10.40 0.62
C PRO A 44 23.29 11.14 -0.21
N GLN A 45 23.28 10.87 -1.52
CA GLN A 45 22.15 11.15 -2.40
C GLN A 45 21.15 10.00 -2.26
N VAL A 46 19.97 10.32 -1.71
CA VAL A 46 18.90 9.35 -1.49
C VAL A 46 17.87 9.48 -2.59
N ASN A 47 17.60 8.37 -3.28
CA ASN A 47 16.48 8.23 -4.21
C ASN A 47 15.43 7.31 -3.60
N VAL A 48 14.16 7.69 -3.73
CA VAL A 48 13.02 6.92 -3.24
C VAL A 48 12.06 6.73 -4.41
N ASP A 49 11.81 5.47 -4.77
CA ASP A 49 10.82 5.06 -5.75
C ASP A 49 9.65 4.36 -5.05
N LEU A 50 8.42 4.67 -5.47
CA LEU A 50 7.21 4.08 -4.94
C LEU A 50 6.39 3.44 -6.05
N GLY A 51 6.15 2.14 -5.91
CA GLY A 51 5.25 1.36 -6.76
C GLY A 51 4.01 0.93 -5.97
N THR A 52 2.85 0.94 -6.62
CA THR A 52 1.64 0.34 -6.05
C THR A 52 1.07 -0.66 -7.05
N LYS A 53 0.76 -1.86 -6.56
CA LYS A 53 0.03 -2.87 -7.30
C LYS A 53 -1.20 -3.28 -6.51
N SER A 54 -2.24 -3.66 -7.22
CA SER A 54 -3.47 -4.14 -6.60
C SER A 54 -4.05 -5.29 -7.39
N GLU A 55 -4.53 -6.30 -6.68
CA GLU A 55 -5.11 -7.50 -7.26
C GLU A 55 -6.40 -7.86 -6.53
N LYS A 56 -7.40 -8.32 -7.28
CA LYS A 56 -8.64 -8.84 -6.71
C LYS A 56 -8.40 -10.29 -6.29
N ILE A 57 -8.57 -10.59 -5.01
CA ILE A 57 -8.37 -11.95 -4.45
C ILE A 57 -9.59 -12.83 -4.73
N ASP A 58 -10.79 -12.26 -4.60
CA ASP A 58 -12.04 -12.99 -4.80
C ASP A 58 -13.19 -12.11 -5.27
N GLU A 59 -14.30 -12.74 -5.63
CA GLU A 59 -15.53 -12.07 -6.07
C GLU A 59 -16.33 -11.44 -4.94
N THR A 60 -16.04 -11.78 -3.67
CA THR A 60 -16.75 -11.29 -2.49
C THR A 60 -16.37 -9.87 -2.09
N GLY A 61 -15.27 -9.35 -2.66
CA GLY A 61 -14.81 -7.97 -2.45
C GLY A 61 -13.44 -7.88 -1.78
N ASN A 62 -12.66 -8.96 -1.70
CA ASN A 62 -11.31 -8.88 -1.16
C ASN A 62 -10.30 -8.43 -2.24
N PHE A 63 -9.48 -7.45 -1.88
CA PHE A 63 -8.40 -6.93 -2.70
C PHE A 63 -7.08 -6.98 -1.93
N GLU A 64 -6.04 -7.50 -2.57
CA GLU A 64 -4.66 -7.35 -2.13
C GLU A 64 -4.13 -6.03 -2.69
N VAL A 65 -3.56 -5.19 -1.85
CA VAL A 65 -2.79 -4.01 -2.29
C VAL A 65 -1.37 -4.16 -1.79
N VAL A 66 -0.41 -4.00 -2.69
CA VAL A 66 1.02 -4.09 -2.42
C VAL A 66 1.66 -2.74 -2.72
N LEU A 67 2.24 -2.13 -1.70
CA LEU A 67 3.08 -0.94 -1.77
C LEU A 67 4.54 -1.37 -1.78
N THR A 68 5.22 -1.14 -2.90
CA THR A 68 6.66 -1.35 -3.04
C THR A 68 7.37 -0.02 -2.82
N ILE A 69 8.33 0.02 -1.91
CA ILE A 69 9.20 1.17 -1.67
C ILE A 69 10.63 0.73 -1.91
N THR A 70 11.30 1.38 -2.86
CA THR A 70 12.71 1.13 -3.17
C THR A 70 13.52 2.38 -2.83
N ILE A 71 14.46 2.24 -1.90
CA ILE A 71 15.34 3.31 -1.44
C ILE A 71 16.77 2.99 -1.90
N THR A 72 17.37 3.88 -2.66
CA THR A 72 18.78 3.78 -3.06
C THR A 72 19.55 4.96 -2.49
N ALA A 73 20.58 4.70 -1.68
CA ALA A 73 21.48 5.72 -1.18
C ALA A 73 22.87 5.58 -1.82
N LYS A 74 23.36 6.67 -2.41
CA LYS A 74 24.70 6.73 -3.02
C LYS A 74 25.58 7.77 -2.35
N ILE A 75 26.84 7.46 -2.09
CA ILE A 75 27.86 8.43 -1.67
C ILE A 75 28.88 8.52 -2.80
N GLU A 76 29.00 9.70 -3.39
CA GLU A 76 29.75 9.89 -4.64
C GLU A 76 29.20 8.95 -5.74
N GLU A 77 29.99 7.99 -6.22
CA GLU A 77 29.58 7.00 -7.22
C GLU A 77 29.28 5.60 -6.63
N GLU A 78 29.42 5.43 -5.31
CA GLU A 78 29.24 4.14 -4.64
C GLU A 78 27.83 4.01 -4.05
N THR A 79 27.19 2.86 -4.26
CA THR A 79 25.93 2.52 -3.57
C THR A 79 26.23 2.18 -2.12
N ALA A 80 25.84 3.07 -1.20
CA ALA A 80 25.97 2.87 0.23
C ALA A 80 25.02 1.75 0.70
N PHE A 81 23.74 1.88 0.34
CA PHE A 81 22.75 0.84 0.57
C PHE A 81 21.60 0.91 -0.44
N LEU A 82 20.97 -0.23 -0.65
CA LEU A 82 19.72 -0.43 -1.37
C LEU A 82 18.75 -1.14 -0.43
N ILE A 83 17.53 -0.62 -0.33
CA ILE A 83 16.45 -1.23 0.46
C ILE A 83 15.24 -1.35 -0.45
N GLU A 84 14.62 -2.52 -0.50
CA GLU A 84 13.30 -2.69 -1.09
C GLU A 84 12.36 -3.31 -0.06
N VAL A 85 11.18 -2.73 0.11
CA VAL A 85 10.13 -3.25 0.98
C VAL A 85 8.86 -3.39 0.16
N GLN A 86 8.25 -4.57 0.18
CA GLN A 86 6.95 -4.85 -0.40
C GLN A 86 5.94 -5.06 0.73
N GLN A 87 5.30 -3.97 1.14
CA GLN A 87 4.28 -3.98 2.17
C GLN A 87 2.91 -4.25 1.57
N ALA A 88 2.22 -5.28 2.05
CA ALA A 88 0.92 -5.67 1.53
C ALA A 88 -0.19 -5.57 2.58
N GLY A 89 -1.41 -5.40 2.09
CA GLY A 89 -2.61 -5.51 2.89
C GLY A 89 -3.78 -6.08 2.11
N ILE A 90 -4.62 -6.81 2.83
CA ILE A 90 -5.90 -7.32 2.32
C ILE A 90 -6.99 -6.39 2.82
N PHE A 91 -7.77 -5.87 1.89
CA PHE A 91 -8.88 -4.96 2.14
C PHE A 91 -10.17 -5.58 1.62
N PHE A 92 -11.19 -5.60 2.46
CA PHE A 92 -12.54 -5.95 2.06
C PHE A 92 -13.26 -4.68 1.60
N ILE A 93 -13.70 -4.65 0.34
CA ILE A 93 -14.26 -3.48 -0.33
C ILE A 93 -15.53 -3.89 -1.08
N THR A 94 -16.70 -3.43 -0.62
CA THR A 94 -18.01 -3.71 -1.24
C THR A 94 -18.90 -2.47 -1.26
N GLY A 95 -19.86 -2.44 -2.19
CA GLY A 95 -20.83 -1.34 -2.31
C GLY A 95 -20.32 -0.06 -2.98
N PHE A 96 -19.08 -0.04 -3.49
CA PHE A 96 -18.50 1.09 -4.21
C PHE A 96 -18.65 0.96 -5.73
N GLY A 97 -18.81 2.09 -6.43
CA GLY A 97 -18.73 2.15 -7.88
C GLY A 97 -17.30 1.92 -8.40
N GLU A 98 -17.15 1.65 -9.69
CA GLU A 98 -15.83 1.31 -10.30
C GLU A 98 -14.78 2.44 -10.16
N GLU A 99 -15.21 3.70 -10.23
CA GLU A 99 -14.32 4.86 -10.04
C GLU A 99 -13.85 4.98 -8.59
N ASP A 100 -14.78 4.86 -7.64
CA ASP A 100 -14.47 4.92 -6.20
C ASP A 100 -13.59 3.75 -5.77
N LEU A 101 -13.86 2.54 -6.28
CA LEU A 101 -13.03 1.37 -6.04
C LEU A 101 -11.59 1.61 -6.51
N ARG A 102 -11.40 2.13 -7.73
CA ARG A 102 -10.07 2.48 -8.25
C ARG A 102 -9.36 3.51 -7.38
N ARG A 103 -10.07 4.52 -6.87
CA ARG A 103 -9.52 5.52 -5.95
C ARG A 103 -9.13 4.91 -4.59
N ILE A 104 -9.97 4.05 -4.03
CA ILE A 104 -9.71 3.39 -2.74
C ILE A 104 -8.45 2.52 -2.85
N VAL A 105 -8.40 1.68 -3.87
CA VAL A 105 -7.31 0.73 -4.09
C VAL A 105 -6.01 1.44 -4.50
N GLY A 106 -6.09 2.49 -5.31
CA GLY A 106 -4.93 3.21 -5.83
C GLY A 106 -4.39 4.32 -4.93
N THR A 107 -5.11 4.75 -3.90
CA THR A 107 -4.68 5.87 -3.04
C THR A 107 -4.91 5.60 -1.56
N THR A 108 -6.13 5.20 -1.18
CA THR A 108 -6.48 5.05 0.24
C THR A 108 -5.77 3.86 0.87
N ALA A 109 -5.79 2.69 0.23
CA ALA A 109 -5.11 1.49 0.70
C ALA A 109 -3.58 1.68 0.80
N PRO A 110 -2.86 2.20 -0.22
CA PRO A 110 -1.43 2.49 -0.11
C PRO A 110 -1.09 3.48 1.01
N ASN A 111 -1.91 4.51 1.23
CA ASN A 111 -1.72 5.45 2.35
C ASN A 111 -1.84 4.77 3.72
N ILE A 112 -2.68 3.74 3.86
CA ILE A 112 -2.77 2.94 5.08
C ILE A 112 -1.52 2.07 5.25
N LEU A 113 -0.94 1.57 4.16
CA LEU A 113 0.25 0.72 4.19
C LEU A 113 1.55 1.50 4.40
N PHE A 114 1.60 2.77 3.95
CA PHE A 114 2.81 3.59 3.97
C PHE A 114 3.46 3.74 5.35
N PRO A 115 2.73 3.97 6.47
CA PRO A 115 3.32 4.02 7.80
C PRO A 115 4.06 2.75 8.20
N TYR A 116 3.54 1.57 7.81
CA TYR A 116 4.14 0.26 8.12
C TYR A 116 5.38 -0.02 7.26
N ALA A 117 5.39 0.46 6.02
CA ALA A 117 6.55 0.35 5.13
C ALA A 117 7.67 1.32 5.50
N ARG A 118 7.35 2.38 6.25
CA ARG A 118 8.28 3.44 6.67
C ARG A 118 8.99 3.14 7.99
N GLU A 119 8.34 2.39 8.87
CA GLU A 119 8.89 2.02 10.20
C GLU A 119 10.10 1.07 10.06
#